data_AF-A0A831NTZ0-F1
#
_entry.id   AF-A0A831NTZ0-F1
#
_cell.length_a   1.000
_cell.length_b   1.000
_cell.length_c   1.000
_cell.angle_alpha   90.00
_cell.angle_beta   90.00
_cell.angle_gamma   90.00
#
_symmetry.space_group_name_H-M   'P 1'
#
loop_
_entity.id
_entity.type
_entity.pdbx_description
1 polymer ?
#
loop_
_entity_poly.entity_id
_entity_poly.type
_entity_poly.pdbx_seq_one_letter_code
_entity_poly.pdbx_strand_id
1 'polypeptide(L)' 'ALAPRLLTSKATVKRDVIPFLKIIFTNNPKYAAKIALGYELTEEMIKWLAGPKASQVLAYYKKYKK' A
#
# COMPACT_ATOMS: atom_id res chain seq x y z
N ALA A 1 2.07 1.57 11.67
CA ALA A 1 1.26 2.75 11.32
C ALA A 1 1.80 3.41 10.04
N LEU A 2 0.94 3.94 9.15
CA LEU A 2 1.34 4.50 7.84
C LEU A 2 1.95 5.90 7.90
N ALA A 3 1.52 6.73 8.87
CA ALA A 3 1.90 8.14 8.94
C ALA A 3 3.40 8.47 9.10
N PRO A 4 4.17 7.75 9.95
CA PRO A 4 5.60 8.00 10.08
C PRO A 4 6.38 7.78 8.77
N ARG A 5 5.91 6.85 7.93
CA ARG A 5 6.53 6.52 6.64
C ARG A 5 6.26 7.57 5.55
N LEU A 6 5.27 8.42 5.77
CA LEU A 6 4.89 9.49 4.85
C LEU A 6 5.28 10.87 5.37
N LEU A 7 5.96 10.94 6.53
CA LEU A 7 6.40 12.18 7.18
C LEU A 7 5.26 13.21 7.35
N THR A 8 4.03 12.74 7.61
CA THR A 8 2.84 13.61 7.69
C THR A 8 1.93 13.24 8.86
N SER A 9 0.95 14.11 9.16
CA SER A 9 0.03 13.93 10.28
C SER A 9 -0.89 12.72 10.06
N LYS A 10 -1.27 12.04 11.15
CA LYS A 10 -2.23 10.91 11.08
C LYS A 10 -3.58 11.33 10.49
N ALA A 11 -4.00 12.56 10.70
CA ALA A 11 -5.26 13.11 10.18
C ALA A 11 -5.20 13.24 8.64
N THR A 12 -4.12 13.83 8.13
CA THR A 12 -3.86 13.97 6.68
C THR A 12 -3.78 12.61 6.00
N VAL A 13 -3.11 11.63 6.62
CA VAL A 13 -3.02 10.28 6.05
C VAL A 13 -4.39 9.63 5.93
N LYS A 14 -5.22 9.72 6.97
CA LYS A 14 -6.56 9.13 6.95
C LYS A 14 -7.47 9.76 5.92
N ARG A 15 -7.43 11.09 5.80
CA ARG A 15 -8.32 11.86 4.94
C ARG A 15 -7.89 11.80 3.48
N ASP A 16 -6.59 12.00 3.22
CA ASP A 16 -6.11 12.36 1.89
C ASP A 16 -5.21 11.28 1.27
N VAL A 17 -4.63 10.36 2.06
CA VAL A 17 -3.66 9.38 1.51
C VAL A 17 -4.26 7.97 1.43
N ILE A 18 -4.97 7.54 2.47
CA ILE A 18 -5.59 6.20 2.52
C ILE A 18 -6.60 5.98 1.37
N PRO A 19 -7.53 6.90 1.07
CA PRO A 19 -8.49 6.68 -0.01
C PRO A 19 -7.81 6.50 -1.38
N PHE A 20 -6.81 7.33 -1.68
CA PHE A 20 -6.04 7.24 -2.92
C PHE A 20 -5.23 5.94 -3.00
N LEU A 21 -4.55 5.55 -1.91
CA LEU A 21 -3.83 4.28 -1.85
C LEU A 21 -4.78 3.09 -2.05
N LYS A 22 -5.98 3.12 -1.45
CA LYS A 22 -6.98 2.06 -1.67
C LYS A 22 -7.34 1.96 -3.14
N ILE A 23 -7.63 3.07 -3.81
CA ILE A 23 -7.96 3.09 -5.25
C ILE A 23 -6.81 2.52 -6.09
N ILE A 24 -5.57 2.89 -5.78
CA ILE A 24 -4.40 2.38 -6.50
C ILE A 24 -4.23 0.87 -6.27
N PHE A 25 -4.36 0.42 -5.03
CA PHE A 25 -4.18 -0.98 -4.63
C PHE A 25 -5.29 -1.89 -5.18
N THR A 26 -6.49 -1.35 -5.42
CA THR A 26 -7.59 -2.10 -6.05
C THR A 26 -7.58 -2.02 -7.57
N ASN A 27 -7.06 -0.96 -8.20
CA ASN A 27 -7.08 -0.84 -9.66
C ASN A 27 -5.80 -1.35 -10.33
N ASN A 28 -4.64 -1.16 -9.70
CA ASN A 28 -3.35 -1.52 -10.29
C ASN A 28 -2.43 -2.24 -9.28
N PRO A 29 -2.55 -3.59 -9.19
CA PRO A 29 -1.78 -4.37 -8.24
C PRO A 29 -0.25 -4.30 -8.46
N LYS A 30 0.17 -4.14 -9.72
CA LYS A 30 1.57 -4.04 -10.10
C LYS A 30 2.20 -2.74 -9.58
N TYR A 31 1.50 -1.61 -9.76
CA TYR A 31 1.97 -0.32 -9.27
C TYR A 31 1.89 -0.22 -7.75
N ALA A 32 0.83 -0.78 -7.15
CA ALA A 32 0.68 -0.89 -5.71
C ALA A 32 1.85 -1.63 -5.04
N ALA A 33 2.33 -2.71 -5.65
CA ALA A 33 3.50 -3.43 -5.15
C ALA A 33 4.79 -2.59 -5.17
N LYS A 34 4.98 -1.74 -6.19
CA LYS A 34 6.11 -0.80 -6.25
C LYS A 34 6.03 0.27 -5.15
N ILE A 35 4.84 0.83 -4.93
CA ILE A 35 4.59 1.75 -3.81
C ILE A 35 4.89 1.06 -2.48
N ALA A 36 4.38 -0.16 -2.31
CA ALA A 36 4.60 -0.92 -1.09
C ALA A 36 6.09 -1.19 -0.82
N LEU A 37 6.90 -1.37 -1.86
CA LEU A 37 8.36 -1.46 -1.72
C LEU A 37 9.00 -0.12 -1.37
N GLY A 38 8.67 0.94 -2.12
CA GLY A 38 9.25 2.26 -1.91
C GLY A 38 8.98 2.84 -0.52
N TYR A 39 7.84 2.50 0.09
CA TYR A 39 7.49 2.91 1.45
C TYR A 39 7.70 1.82 2.50
N GLU A 40 8.33 0.70 2.15
CA GLU A 40 8.59 -0.43 3.06
C GLU A 40 7.34 -0.84 3.87
N LEU A 41 6.22 -0.98 3.17
CA LEU A 41 4.95 -1.37 3.77
C LEU A 41 5.00 -2.84 4.20
N THR A 42 4.41 -3.14 5.35
CA THR A 42 4.29 -4.53 5.83
C THR A 42 3.22 -5.27 5.06
N GLU A 43 3.31 -6.61 5.03
CA GLU A 43 2.29 -7.44 4.37
C GLU A 43 0.88 -7.19 4.90
N GLU A 44 0.72 -6.97 6.21
CA GLU A 44 -0.57 -6.60 6.82
C GLU A 44 -1.13 -5.29 6.28
N MET A 45 -0.27 -4.28 6.08
CA MET A 45 -0.70 -3.00 5.53
C MET A 45 -1.09 -3.12 4.06
N ILE A 46 -0.37 -3.95 3.30
CA ILE A 46 -0.73 -4.27 1.91
C ILE A 46 -2.10 -4.95 1.87
N LYS A 47 -2.35 -5.93 2.76
CA LYS A 47 -3.65 -6.61 2.86
C LYS A 47 -4.76 -5.62 3.21
N TRP A 48 -4.53 -4.73 4.16
CA TRP A 48 -5.50 -3.74 4.59
C TRP A 48 -5.83 -2.71 3.48
N LEU A 49 -4.84 -2.30 2.69
CA LEU A 49 -5.03 -1.36 1.58
C LEU A 49 -5.68 -2.01 0.34
N ALA A 50 -5.27 -3.23 -0.02
CA ALA A 50 -5.73 -3.91 -1.23
C ALA A 50 -7.04 -4.69 -1.07
N GLY A 51 -7.41 -5.06 0.17
CA GLY A 51 -8.59 -5.86 0.47
C GLY A 51 -8.68 -7.11 -0.42
N PRO A 52 -9.71 -7.24 -1.28
CA PRO A 52 -9.92 -8.43 -2.11
C PRO A 52 -8.78 -8.71 -3.10
N LYS A 53 -8.01 -7.69 -3.52
CA LYS A 53 -6.86 -7.87 -4.43
C LYS A 53 -5.52 -8.05 -3.71
N ALA A 54 -5.53 -8.19 -2.38
CA ALA A 54 -4.32 -8.33 -1.57
C ALA A 54 -3.41 -9.47 -2.04
N SER A 55 -3.97 -10.61 -2.44
CA SER A 55 -3.20 -11.76 -2.93
C SER A 55 -2.37 -11.40 -4.17
N GLN A 56 -2.97 -10.67 -5.13
CA GLN A 56 -2.27 -10.21 -6.33
C GLN A 56 -1.17 -9.20 -6.01
N VAL A 57 -1.46 -8.21 -5.16
CA VAL A 57 -0.47 -7.19 -4.76
C VAL A 57 0.71 -7.84 -4.03
N LEU A 58 0.45 -8.78 -3.11
CA LEU A 58 1.48 -9.52 -2.39
C LEU A 58 2.34 -10.38 -3.31
N ALA A 59 1.76 -11.01 -4.32
CA ALA A 59 2.51 -11.79 -5.31
C ALA A 59 3.53 -10.90 -6.05
N TYR A 60 3.10 -9.72 -6.50
CA TYR A 60 4.00 -8.75 -7.14
C TYR A 60 5.04 -8.18 -6.16
N TYR A 61 4.62 -7.86 -4.93
CA TYR A 61 5.50 -7.34 -3.88
C TYR A 61 6.64 -8.32 -3.58
N LYS A 62 6.33 -9.61 -3.39
CA LYS A 62 7.33 -10.67 -3.19
C LYS A 62 8.23 -10.87 -4.40
N LYS A 63 7.68 -10.78 -5.61
CA LYS A 63 8.46 -10.86 -6.85
C LYS A 63 9.47 -9.73 -6.98
N TYR A 64 9.13 -8.52 -6.56
CA TYR A 64 9.97 -7.33 -6.68
C TYR A 64 10.93 -7.10 -5.51
N LYS A 65 10.71 -7.75 -4.37
CA LYS A 65 11.60 -7.71 -3.21
C LYS A 65 12.84 -8.61 -3.38
N LYS A 66 12.78 -9.56 -4.32
CA LYS A 66 13.88 -10.43 -4.73
C LYS A 66 14.86 -9.66 -5.62
#